data_AF-A0A2V9KKQ1-F1
#
_entry.id   AF-A0A2V9KKQ1-F1
#
_cell.length_a   1.000
_cell.length_b   1.000
_cell.length_c   1.000
_cell.angle_alpha   90.00
_cell.angle_beta   90.00
_cell.angle_gamma   90.00
#
_symmetry.space_group_name_H-M   'P 1'
#
loop_
_entity.id
_entity.type
_entity.pdbx_description
1 polymer ?
#
loop_
_entity_poly.entity_id
_entity_poly.type
_entity_poly.pdbx_seq_one_letter_code
_entity_poly.pdbx_strand_id
1 'polypeptide(L)'
;MPADLSAGPMEWPAPRRLETSPNIVDFGYEDAVMLIAPMHADTSVIAERSARLGAEVTVLVCREICLSSKAQLSLILPIKLRQPEPHARTSALFDATRKSLPRPARRDWRRMFS
;
A
#
# COMPACT_ATOMS: atom_id res chain seq x y z
N MET A 1 16.14 -5.73 1.44
CA MET A 1 15.21 -6.33 2.42
C MET A 1 15.88 -7.57 3.01
N PRO A 2 15.61 -7.97 4.27
CA PRO A 2 16.08 -9.25 4.82
C PRO A 2 15.58 -10.44 3.99
N ALA A 3 16.35 -11.52 3.92
CA ALA A 3 16.07 -12.65 3.02
C ALA A 3 14.86 -13.49 3.44
N ASP A 4 14.53 -13.52 4.73
CA ASP A 4 13.45 -14.29 5.35
C ASP A 4 12.13 -13.50 5.48
N LEU A 5 12.08 -12.32 4.86
CA LEU A 5 10.90 -11.47 4.80
C LEU A 5 10.58 -11.17 3.34
N SER A 6 9.30 -11.19 3.00
CA SER A 6 8.81 -10.78 1.69
C SER A 6 7.68 -9.76 1.82
N ALA A 7 7.56 -8.89 0.82
CA ALA A 7 6.44 -7.97 0.69
C ALA A 7 5.45 -8.55 -0.32
N GLY A 8 4.16 -8.57 0.05
CA GLY A 8 3.06 -8.85 -0.87
C GLY A 8 2.80 -7.69 -1.83
N PRO A 9 1.85 -7.86 -2.77
CA PRO A 9 1.44 -6.78 -3.65
C PRO A 9 0.87 -5.62 -2.84
N MET A 10 1.17 -4.39 -3.28
CA MET A 10 0.63 -3.19 -2.67
C MET A 10 -0.89 -3.14 -2.86
N GLU A 11 -1.61 -2.86 -1.78
CA GLU A 11 -3.07 -2.68 -1.78
C GLU A 11 -3.38 -1.21 -2.09
N TRP A 12 -4.00 -1.01 -3.25
CA TRP A 12 -4.36 0.31 -3.74
C TRP A 12 -5.83 0.61 -3.45
N PRO A 13 -6.13 1.68 -2.69
CA PRO A 13 -7.49 2.22 -2.60
C PRO A 13 -8.08 2.52 -3.98
N ALA A 14 -9.41 2.58 -4.08
CA ALA A 14 -10.03 3.00 -5.33
C ALA A 14 -9.61 4.46 -5.66
N PRO A 15 -9.01 4.72 -6.83
CA PRO A 15 -8.59 6.07 -7.21
C PRO A 15 -9.80 6.94 -7.57
N ARG A 16 -9.62 8.27 -7.51
CA ARG A 16 -10.58 9.23 -8.06
C ARG A 16 -10.30 9.48 -9.53
N ARG A 17 -11.37 9.75 -10.28
CA ARG A 17 -11.28 10.29 -11.64
C ARG A 17 -10.82 11.75 -11.54
N LEU A 18 -9.77 12.11 -12.26
CA LEU A 18 -9.19 13.44 -12.30
C LEU A 18 -9.32 14.02 -13.71
N GLU A 19 -9.83 15.24 -13.82
CA GLU A 19 -9.97 15.96 -15.09
C GLU A 19 -8.74 16.88 -15.28
N THR A 20 -7.61 16.25 -15.59
CA THR A 20 -6.30 16.91 -15.71
C THR A 20 -6.12 17.65 -17.02
N SER A 21 -6.91 17.34 -18.05
CA SER A 21 -6.89 18.00 -19.36
C SER A 21 -8.24 17.85 -20.08
N PRO A 22 -8.66 18.77 -20.98
CA PRO A 22 -10.01 18.78 -21.57
C PRO A 22 -10.48 17.47 -22.20
N ASN A 23 -9.55 16.63 -22.65
CA ASN A 23 -9.85 15.36 -23.33
C ASN A 23 -9.12 14.15 -22.71
N ILE A 24 -8.43 14.32 -21.57
CA ILE A 24 -7.70 13.24 -20.91
C ILE A 24 -8.20 13.14 -19.48
N VAL A 25 -8.51 11.90 -19.10
CA VAL A 25 -8.97 11.55 -17.77
C VAL A 25 -7.91 10.67 -17.14
N ASP A 26 -7.36 11.15 -16.03
CA ASP A 26 -6.44 10.37 -15.22
C ASP A 26 -7.17 9.78 -14.01
N PHE A 27 -6.54 8.80 -13.37
CA PHE A 27 -7.01 8.23 -12.11
C PHE A 27 -5.91 8.35 -11.07
N GLY A 28 -6.20 9.00 -9.96
CA GLY A 28 -5.20 9.29 -8.93
C GLY A 28 -5.81 9.58 -7.58
N TYR A 29 -5.01 10.21 -6.72
CA TYR A 29 -5.37 10.56 -5.36
C TYR A 29 -5.08 12.04 -5.11
N GLU A 30 -5.91 12.68 -4.31
CA GLU A 30 -5.76 14.07 -3.87
C GLU A 30 -5.69 14.09 -2.35
N ASP A 31 -5.18 15.19 -1.78
CA ASP A 31 -4.97 15.41 -0.34
C ASP A 31 -4.02 14.42 0.32
N ALA A 32 -4.46 13.17 0.54
CA ALA A 32 -3.70 12.11 1.14
C ALA A 32 -4.19 10.74 0.69
N VAL A 33 -3.25 9.80 0.52
CA VAL A 33 -3.53 8.38 0.33
C VAL A 33 -2.61 7.56 1.22
N MET A 34 -3.15 6.50 1.81
CA MET A 34 -2.36 5.48 2.49
C MET A 34 -2.33 4.22 1.62
N LEU A 35 -1.12 3.75 1.33
CA LEU A 35 -0.87 2.53 0.58
C LEU A 35 -0.37 1.45 1.55
N ILE A 36 -0.96 0.26 1.49
CA ILE A 36 -0.61 -0.85 2.37
C ILE A 36 0.23 -1.84 1.58
N ALA A 37 1.40 -2.19 2.10
CA ALA A 37 2.19 -3.31 1.63
C ALA A 37 2.15 -4.42 2.70
N PRO A 38 1.45 -5.54 2.46
CA PRO A 38 1.46 -6.68 3.37
C PRO A 38 2.88 -7.22 3.50
N MET A 39 3.32 -7.50 4.72
CA MET A 39 4.61 -8.14 4.98
C MET A 39 4.39 -9.58 5.40
N HIS A 40 5.21 -10.48 4.88
CA HIS A 40 5.21 -11.90 5.20
C HIS A 40 6.58 -12.30 5.72
N ALA A 41 6.61 -13.20 6.69
CA ALA A 41 7.80 -13.79 7.23
C ALA A 41 7.78 -15.29 6.94
N ASP A 42 8.93 -15.84 6.56
CA ASP A 42 9.06 -17.27 6.37
C ASP A 42 8.87 -18.01 7.70
N THR A 43 8.47 -19.27 7.63
CA THR A 43 8.30 -20.11 8.84
C THR A 43 9.62 -20.35 9.59
N SER A 44 10.76 -20.16 8.92
CA SER A 44 12.11 -20.25 9.50
C SER A 44 12.62 -18.93 10.09
N VAL A 45 11.81 -17.86 10.08
CA VAL A 45 12.20 -16.54 10.60
C VAL A 45 12.68 -16.65 12.06
N ILE A 46 13.86 -16.10 12.35
CA ILE A 46 14.39 -16.08 13.70
C ILE A 46 13.67 -14.97 14.48
N ALA A 47 13.01 -15.35 15.58
CA ALA A 47 12.32 -14.43 16.48
C ALA A 47 13.28 -13.69 17.42
N GLU A 48 12.74 -12.72 18.17
CA GLU A 48 13.45 -11.91 19.18
C GLU A 48 14.65 -11.13 18.62
N ARG A 49 14.58 -10.78 17.33
CA ARG A 49 15.52 -9.89 16.65
C ARG A 49 14.78 -8.69 16.05
N SER A 50 15.52 -7.64 15.74
CA SER A 50 14.99 -6.53 14.94
C SER A 50 15.35 -6.69 13.47
N ALA A 51 14.39 -6.45 12.59
CA ALA A 51 14.58 -6.42 11.15
C ALA A 51 14.44 -4.98 10.64
N ARG A 52 15.37 -4.59 9.77
CA ARG A 52 15.28 -3.31 9.04
C ARG A 52 14.55 -3.55 7.72
N LEU A 53 13.41 -2.89 7.56
CA LEU A 53 12.67 -2.79 6.32
C LEU A 53 13.08 -1.49 5.64
N GLY A 54 13.43 -1.57 4.35
CA GLY A 54 13.76 -0.41 3.52
C GLY A 54 12.83 -0.36 2.33
N ALA A 55 12.47 0.84 1.90
CA ALA A 55 11.67 1.08 0.71
C ALA A 55 12.21 2.28 -0.08
N GLU A 56 12.23 2.16 -1.40
CA GLU A 56 12.39 3.30 -2.30
C GLU A 56 11.03 3.60 -2.90
N VAL A 57 10.56 4.83 -2.70
CA VAL A 57 9.28 5.31 -3.18
C VAL A 57 9.54 6.30 -4.30
N THR A 58 8.97 6.06 -5.47
CA THR A 58 8.93 7.03 -6.57
C THR A 58 7.47 7.34 -6.87
N VAL A 59 7.12 8.62 -6.86
CA VAL A 59 5.75 9.10 -7.13
C VAL A 59 5.76 10.20 -8.18
N LEU A 60 4.66 10.29 -8.91
CA LEU A 60 4.36 11.42 -9.79
C LEU A 60 3.31 12.29 -9.10
N VAL A 61 3.61 13.58 -8.95
CA VAL A 61 2.66 14.57 -8.43
C VAL A 61 2.33 15.51 -9.58
N CYS A 62 1.05 15.57 -9.94
CA CYS A 62 0.58 16.27 -11.14
C CYS A 62 -0.39 17.38 -10.76
N ARG A 63 -0.25 18.54 -11.41
CA ARG A 63 -1.27 19.60 -11.44
C ARG A 63 -1.41 20.09 -12.89
N GLU A 64 -0.59 21.05 -13.32
CA GLU A 64 -0.46 21.43 -14.74
C GLU A 64 0.65 20.61 -15.43
N ILE A 65 1.69 20.25 -14.68
CA ILE A 65 2.78 19.38 -15.10
C ILE A 65 2.98 18.27 -14.05
N CYS A 66 3.55 17.13 -14.48
CA CYS A 66 3.88 16.03 -13.59
C CYS A 66 5.34 16.09 -13.16
N LEU A 67 5.57 16.12 -11.84
CA LEU A 67 6.88 16.12 -11.23
C LEU A 67 7.16 14.77 -10.58
N SER A 68 8.31 14.19 -10.93
CA SER A 68 8.81 12.97 -10.28
C SER A 68 9.45 13.31 -8.95
N SER A 69 8.97 12.66 -7.88
CA SER A 69 9.56 12.75 -6.54
C SER A 69 10.00 11.38 -6.07
N LYS A 70 11.09 11.34 -5.30
CA LYS A 70 11.68 10.12 -4.74
C LYS A 70 11.90 10.24 -3.24
N ALA A 71 11.71 9.16 -2.52
CA ALA A 71 12.03 9.08 -1.09
C ALA A 71 12.62 7.70 -0.74
N GLN A 72 13.66 7.68 0.09
CA GLN A 72 14.12 6.46 0.75
C GLN A 72 13.59 6.40 2.17
N LEU A 73 12.90 5.30 2.50
CA LEU A 73 12.31 5.05 3.81
C LEU A 73 13.00 3.86 4.47
N SER A 74 13.15 3.92 5.79
CA SER A 74 13.71 2.84 6.60
C SER A 74 12.93 2.74 7.90
N LEU A 75 12.55 1.51 8.26
CA LEU A 75 11.82 1.20 9.48
C LEU A 75 12.46 -0.02 10.14
N ILE A 76 12.66 0.04 11.45
CA ILE A 76 13.16 -1.09 12.23
C ILE A 76 12.00 -1.65 13.03
N LEU A 77 11.67 -2.92 12.82
CA LEU A 77 10.59 -3.62 13.51
C LEU A 77 11.12 -4.82 14.29
N PRO A 78 10.66 -5.02 15.54
CA PRO A 78 10.95 -6.25 16.27
C PRO A 78 10.13 -7.42 15.71
N ILE A 79 10.79 -8.55 15.47
CA ILE A 79 10.16 -9.83 15.13
C ILE A 79 9.91 -10.59 16.43
N LYS A 80 8.66 -10.92 16.72
CA LYS A 80 8.23 -11.64 17.93
C LYS A 80 7.29 -12.78 17.55
N LEU A 81 7.26 -13.83 18.36
CA LEU A 81 6.34 -14.97 18.17
C LEU A 81 4.92 -14.70 18.68
N ARG A 82 4.70 -13.58 19.38
CA ARG A 82 3.39 -13.17 19.87
C ARG A 82 2.68 -12.30 18.83
N GLN A 83 1.36 -12.41 18.77
CA GLN A 83 0.57 -11.45 17.99
C GLN A 83 0.88 -10.01 18.44
N PRO A 84 1.14 -9.10 17.49
CA PRO A 84 1.40 -7.71 17.81
C PRO A 84 0.10 -7.00 18.20
N GLU A 85 0.21 -6.07 19.15
CA GLU A 85 -0.88 -5.13 19.42
C GLU A 85 -0.89 -4.05 18.32
N PRO A 86 -2.06 -3.68 17.79
CA PRO A 86 -2.16 -2.61 16.81
C PRO A 86 -1.56 -1.31 17.35
N HIS A 87 -0.74 -0.65 16.54
CA HIS A 87 -0.10 0.59 16.95
C HIS A 87 -1.15 1.73 17.06
N ALA A 88 -1.29 2.30 18.26
CA ALA A 88 -2.37 3.22 18.62
C ALA A 88 -2.58 4.41 17.66
N ARG A 89 -1.49 4.97 17.11
CA ARG A 89 -1.56 6.11 16.19
C ARG A 89 -1.98 5.77 14.76
N THR A 90 -1.78 4.52 14.32
CA THR A 90 -1.90 4.16 12.89
C THR A 90 -2.94 3.09 12.62
N SER A 91 -3.40 2.35 13.63
CA SER A 91 -4.44 1.32 13.49
C SER A 91 -5.69 1.83 12.76
N ALA A 92 -6.19 3.00 13.15
CA ALA A 92 -7.35 3.63 12.52
C ALA A 92 -7.13 3.96 11.03
N LEU A 93 -5.91 4.35 10.64
CA LEU A 93 -5.57 4.63 9.24
C LEU A 93 -5.55 3.34 8.41
N PHE A 94 -4.99 2.24 8.94
CA PHE A 94 -5.04 0.93 8.29
C PHE A 94 -6.49 0.46 8.10
N ASP A 95 -7.33 0.61 9.11
CA ASP A 95 -8.73 0.17 9.04
C ASP A 95 -9.55 1.02 8.06
N ALA A 96 -9.36 2.33 8.04
CA ALA A 96 -10.01 3.21 7.07
C ALA A 96 -9.58 2.88 5.63
N THR A 97 -8.29 2.64 5.42
CA THR A 97 -7.72 2.29 4.10
C THR A 97 -8.29 0.97 3.60
N ARG A 98 -8.34 -0.08 4.44
CA ARG A 98 -8.93 -1.38 4.07
C ARG A 98 -10.39 -1.26 3.63
N LYS A 99 -11.16 -0.38 4.26
CA LYS A 99 -12.57 -0.12 3.87
C LYS A 99 -12.70 0.56 2.51
N SER A 100 -11.66 1.24 2.05
CA SER A 100 -11.59 1.93 0.75
C SER A 100 -11.04 1.06 -0.39
N LEU A 101 -10.62 -0.18 -0.10
CA LEU A 101 -10.11 -1.08 -1.13
C LEU A 101 -11.22 -1.54 -2.08
N PRO A 102 -10.91 -1.69 -3.38
CA PRO A 102 -11.83 -2.27 -4.35
C PRO A 102 -12.27 -3.68 -3.91
N ARG A 103 -13.57 -3.96 -4.06
CA ARG A 103 -14.08 -5.32 -3.84
C ARG A 103 -14.05 -6.09 -5.15
N PRO A 104 -13.79 -7.40 -5.12
CA PRO A 104 -13.90 -8.23 -6.31
C PRO A 104 -15.26 -8.03 -6.99
N ALA A 105 -15.26 -7.88 -8.31
CA ALA A 105 -16.49 -7.80 -9.08
C ALA A 105 -17.37 -9.03 -8.80
N ARG A 106 -18.68 -8.79 -8.67
CA ARG A 106 -19.64 -9.87 -8.43
C ARG A 106 -19.54 -10.90 -9.57
N ARG A 107 -19.71 -12.18 -9.23
CA ARG A 107 -19.49 -13.31 -10.17
C ARG A 107 -20.42 -13.27 -11.38
N ASP A 108 -21.62 -12.73 -11.23
CA ASP A 108 -22.61 -12.54 -12.30
C ASP A 108 -22.17 -11.54 -13.36
N TRP A 109 -21.39 -10.52 -13.01
CA TRP A 109 -20.90 -9.52 -13.97
C TRP A 109 -19.87 -10.09 -14.95
N ARG A 110 -19.09 -11.09 -14.50
CA ARG A 110 -18.11 -11.80 -15.34
C ARG A 110 -18.75 -12.62 -16.46
N ARG A 111 -20.04 -12.96 -16.36
CA ARG A 111 -20.77 -13.73 -17.38
C ARG A 111 -21.44 -12.86 -18.44
N MET A 112 -21.43 -11.54 -18.28
CA MET A 112 -22.05 -10.61 -19.23
C MET A 112 -21.12 -10.22 -20.39
N PHE A 113 -19.82 -10.55 -20.29
CA PHE A 113 -18.79 -10.27 -21.29
C PHE A 113 -18.15 -11.55 -21.86
N SER A 114 -18.87 -12.68 -21.80
CA SER A 114 -18.50 -13.95 -22.45
C SER A 114 -19.58 -14.35 -23.44
#